data_AF-I4GSZ0-F1
#
_entry.id   AF-I4GSZ0-F1
#
_cell.length_a   1.000
_cell.length_b   1.000
_cell.length_c   1.000
_cell.angle_alpha   90.00
_cell.angle_beta   90.00
_cell.angle_gamma   90.00
#
_symmetry.space_group_name_H-M   'P 1'
#
loop_
_entity.id
_entity.type
_entity.pdbx_description
1 polymer ?
#
loop_
_entity_poly.entity_id
_entity_poly.type
_entity_poly.pdbx_seq_one_letter_code
_entity_poly.pdbx_strand_id
1 'polypeptide(L)' 'MLKFILEERNLQKQDLLSIFASKSTLDDILDGQQDLTPIYSQKLANFLNISPDLFFPS' A
#
# COMPACT_ATOMS: atom_id res chain seq x y z
N MET A 1 0.46 9.33 1.60
CA MET A 1 -0.71 8.88 0.81
C MET A 1 -1.28 7.55 1.30
N LEU A 2 -0.49 6.48 1.39
CA LEU A 2 -1.00 5.17 1.82
C LEU A 2 -1.65 5.16 3.22
N LYS A 3 -0.99 5.77 4.23
CA LYS A 3 -1.54 5.91 5.60
C LYS A 3 -2.94 6.56 5.62
N PHE A 4 -3.14 7.61 4.82
CA PHE A 4 -4.42 8.31 4.70
C PHE A 4 -5.53 7.41 4.12
N ILE A 5 -5.22 6.61 3.10
CA ILE A 5 -6.20 5.68 2.51
C ILE A 5 -6.60 4.61 3.53
N LEU A 6 -5.68 4.17 4.39
CA LEU A 6 -5.98 3.22 5.45
C LEU A 6 -6.91 3.81 6.50
N GLU A 7 -6.67 5.05 6.92
CA GLU A 7 -7.54 5.75 7.87
C GLU A 7 -8.93 6.00 7.28
N GLU A 8 -9.02 6.53 6.05
CA GLU A 8 -10.28 6.80 5.36
C GLU A 8 -11.13 5.53 5.15
N ARG A 9 -10.48 4.39 4.90
CA ARG A 9 -11.16 3.11 4.66
C ARG A 9 -11.25 2.20 5.88
N ASN A 10 -10.82 2.69 7.05
CA ASN A 10 -10.77 1.91 8.29
C ASN A 10 -10.03 0.56 8.13
N LEU A 11 -9.02 0.54 7.27
CA LEU A 11 -8.21 -0.64 6.98
C LEU A 11 -7.05 -0.73 7.94
N GLN A 12 -6.76 -1.93 8.42
CA GLN A 12 -5.63 -2.17 9.27
C GLN A 12 -4.43 -2.68 8.47
N LYS A 13 -3.22 -2.49 9.03
CA LYS A 13 -1.99 -3.04 8.44
C LYS A 13 -2.09 -4.55 8.18
N GLN A 14 -2.81 -5.28 9.04
CA GLN A 14 -3.03 -6.72 8.90
C GLN A 14 -3.82 -7.10 7.63
N ASP A 15 -4.75 -6.25 7.18
CA ASP A 15 -5.53 -6.51 5.96
C ASP A 15 -4.64 -6.43 4.72
N LEU A 16 -3.65 -5.54 4.77
CA LEU A 16 -2.64 -5.38 3.73
C LEU A 16 -1.58 -6.49 3.73
N LEU A 17 -1.40 -7.23 4.83
CA LEU A 17 -0.43 -8.35 4.86
C LEU A 17 -0.75 -9.43 3.83
N SER A 18 -1.99 -9.53 3.37
CA SER A 18 -2.36 -10.42 2.26
C SER A 18 -1.75 -10.00 0.91
N ILE A 19 -1.37 -8.73 0.77
CA ILE A 19 -0.82 -8.11 -0.44
C ILE A 19 0.72 -8.16 -0.42
N PHE A 20 1.30 -7.95 0.76
CA PHE A 20 2.74 -7.86 0.97
C PHE A 20 3.34 -9.20 1.41
N ALA A 21 4.54 -9.51 0.93
CA ALA A 21 5.21 -10.76 1.27
C ALA A 21 5.54 -10.89 2.77
N SER A 22 5.71 -9.77 3.46
CA SER A 22 6.01 -9.75 4.89
C SER A 22 5.52 -8.48 5.56
N LYS A 23 5.34 -8.54 6.89
CA LYS A 23 5.04 -7.36 7.72
C LYS A 23 6.15 -6.31 7.64
N SER A 24 7.42 -6.74 7.59
CA SER A 24 8.56 -5.83 7.47
C SER A 24 8.44 -4.97 6.22
N THR A 25 8.19 -5.60 5.05
CA THR A 25 8.03 -4.88 3.79
C THR A 25 6.92 -3.84 3.85
N LEU A 26 5.79 -4.17 4.50
CA LEU A 26 4.70 -3.22 4.66
C LEU A 26 5.09 -2.06 5.59
N ASP A 27 5.74 -2.34 6.71
CA ASP A 27 6.20 -1.30 7.65
C ASP A 27 7.25 -0.40 6.99
N ASP A 28 8.22 -0.97 6.26
CA ASP A 28 9.25 -0.22 5.52
C ASP A 28 8.62 0.72 4.47
N ILE A 29 7.58 0.27 3.75
CA ILE A 29 6.85 1.11 2.79
C ILE A 29 6.02 2.19 3.50
N LEU A 30 5.34 1.85 4.60
CA LEU A 30 4.53 2.81 5.36
C LEU A 30 5.38 3.90 6.01
N ASP A 31 6.60 3.56 6.40
CA ASP A 31 7.56 4.48 7.01
C ASP A 31 8.47 5.16 5.99
N GLY A 32 8.28 4.87 4.69
CA GLY A 32 9.00 5.50 3.59
C GLY A 32 10.47 5.07 3.49
N GLN A 33 10.85 3.97 4.16
CA GLN A 33 12.17 3.35 4.04
C GLN A 33 12.31 2.59 2.71
N GLN A 34 11.20 2.11 2.16
CA GLN A 34 11.15 1.40 0.90
C GLN A 34 10.08 1.97 -0.03
N ASP A 35 10.41 2.10 -1.32
CA ASP A 35 9.45 2.52 -2.33
C ASP A 35 8.45 1.43 -2.70
N LEU A 36 7.25 1.87 -3.07
CA LEU A 36 6.20 1.02 -3.61
C LEU A 36 6.59 0.56 -5.02
N THR A 37 6.96 -0.72 -5.15
CA THR A 37 7.29 -1.28 -6.47
C THR A 37 6.03 -1.35 -7.34
N PRO A 38 6.17 -1.34 -8.68
CA PRO A 38 5.03 -1.45 -9.61
C PRO A 38 4.14 -2.68 -9.36
N ILE A 39 4.73 -3.78 -8.88
CA ILE A 39 3.99 -5.01 -8.56
C ILE A 39 3.11 -4.78 -7.32
N TYR A 40 3.65 -4.17 -6.27
CA TYR A 40 2.88 -3.92 -5.05
C TYR A 40 1.83 -2.83 -5.26
N SER A 41 2.15 -1.77 -6.01
CA SER A 41 1.18 -0.72 -6.32
C SER A 41 0.00 -1.27 -7.10
N GLN A 42 0.23 -2.14 -8.08
CA GLN A 42 -0.86 -2.78 -8.83
C GLN A 42 -1.74 -3.66 -7.94
N LYS A 43 -1.13 -4.51 -7.10
CA LYS A 43 -1.90 -5.38 -6.19
C LYS A 43 -2.71 -4.55 -5.17
N LEU A 44 -2.11 -3.48 -4.66
CA LEU A 44 -2.71 -2.63 -3.67
C LEU A 44 -3.82 -1.74 -4.27
N ALA A 45 -3.63 -1.27 -5.49
CA ALA A 45 -4.66 -0.63 -6.31
C ALA A 45 -5.86 -1.55 -6.54
N ASN A 46 -5.62 -2.82 -6.91
CA ASN A 46 -6.68 -3.81 -7.07
C ASN A 46 -7.42 -4.08 -5.77
N PHE A 47 -6.72 -4.21 -4.65
CA PHE A 47 -7.33 -4.44 -3.33
C PHE A 47 -8.20 -3.25 -2.89
N LEU A 48 -7.71 -2.02 -3.12
CA LEU A 48 -8.43 -0.80 -2.77
C LEU A 48 -9.47 -0.41 -3.82
N ASN A 49 -9.49 -1.09 -4.97
CA ASN A 49 -10.29 -0.75 -6.13
C ASN A 49 -10.10 0.71 -6.57
N ILE A 50 -8.82 1.14 -6.69
CA ILE A 50 -8.41 2.48 -7.14
C ILE A 50 -7.36 2.37 -8.27
N SER A 51 -7.00 3.47 -8.93
CA SER A 51 -5.92 3.44 -9.93
C SER A 51 -4.54 3.33 -9.28
N PRO A 52 -3.62 2.46 -9.78
CA PRO A 52 -2.25 2.39 -9.28
C PRO A 52 -1.45 3.68 -9.48
N ASP A 53 -1.85 4.53 -10.44
CA ASP A 53 -1.22 5.83 -10.69
C ASP A 53 -1.31 6.76 -9.48
N LEU A 54 -2.29 6.56 -8.59
CA LEU A 54 -2.43 7.35 -7.37
C LEU A 54 -1.26 7.15 -6.38
N PHE A 55 -0.47 6.09 -6.54
CA PHE A 55 0.71 5.85 -5.71
C PHE A 55 1.98 6.51 -6.26
N PHE A 56 1.96 7.01 -7.50
CA PHE A 56 3.10 7.63 -8.13
C PHE A 56 2.82 9.12 -8.36
N PRO A 57 3.69 10.03 -7.91
CA PRO A 57 3.57 11.43 -8.30
C PRO A 57 3.72 11.57 -9.83
N SER A 58 2.88 12.40 -10.43
CA SER A 58 2.94 12.78 -11.85
C SER A 58 4.18 13.60 -12.17
#